data_AF-G0HC60-F1
#
_entry.id   AF-G0HC60-F1
#
_cell.length_a   1.000
_cell.length_b   1.000
_cell.length_c   1.000
_cell.angle_alpha   90.00
_cell.angle_beta   90.00
_cell.angle_gamma   90.00
#
_symmetry.space_group_name_H-M   'P 1'
#
loop_
_entity.id
_entity.type
_entity.pdbx_description
1 polymer ?
#
loop_
_entity_poly.entity_id
_entity_poly.type
_entity_poly.pdbx_seq_one_letter_code
_entity_poly.pdbx_strand_id
1 'polypeptide(L)'
;MRIPVKGFIRQSTRRVLGVSGDELVTDTTLRLPIVIVHEGEPVAVQVGDRVELPEPFAGTWGVVEVAVNHGAGQSTPDHQKLTLKEVP
;
A
#
# COMPACT_ATOMS: atom_id res chain seq x y z
N MET A 1 16.20 8.01 0.26
CA MET A 1 16.15 7.86 -1.21
C MET A 1 14.68 7.82 -1.62
N ARG A 2 14.28 8.46 -2.73
CA ARG A 2 12.90 8.41 -3.25
C ARG A 2 12.91 7.64 -4.57
N ILE A 3 12.10 6.59 -4.67
CA ILE A 3 12.02 5.75 -5.87
C ILE A 3 10.63 5.94 -6.50
N PRO A 4 10.52 6.46 -7.72
CA PRO A 4 9.22 6.58 -8.39
C PRO A 4 8.74 5.19 -8.83
N VAL A 5 7.53 4.82 -8.41
CA VAL A 5 6.93 3.51 -8.71
C VAL A 5 5.53 3.71 -9.28
N LYS A 6 5.20 2.93 -10.31
CA LYS A 6 3.82 2.86 -10.79
C LYS A 6 3.05 1.85 -9.95
N GLY A 7 1.90 2.26 -9.44
CA GLY A 7 1.02 1.42 -8.65
C GLY A 7 -0.43 1.88 -8.73
N PHE A 8 -1.31 1.13 -8.08
CA PHE A 8 -2.72 1.44 -7.98
C PHE A 8 -3.11 1.69 -6.52
N ILE A 9 -3.67 2.86 -6.25
CA ILE A 9 -4.15 3.26 -4.93
C ILE A 9 -5.64 2.95 -4.83
N ARG A 10 -6.07 2.34 -3.72
CA ARG A 10 -7.48 2.10 -3.41
C ARG A 10 -7.76 2.44 -1.96
N GLN A 11 -8.79 3.26 -1.75
CA GLN A 11 -9.41 3.44 -0.44
C GLN A 11 -10.72 2.66 -0.36
N SER A 12 -10.97 2.02 0.78
CA SER A 12 -12.24 1.36 1.06
C SER A 12 -12.67 1.69 2.48
N THR A 13 -13.87 2.24 2.60
CA THR A 13 -14.50 2.48 3.90
C THR A 13 -15.37 1.29 4.26
N ARG A 14 -15.19 0.75 5.47
CA ARG A 14 -16.02 -0.32 6.02
C ARG A 14 -16.48 0.03 7.43
N ARG A 15 -17.64 -0.51 7.81
CA ARG A 15 -18.10 -0.50 9.19
C ARG A 15 -17.44 -1.67 9.94
N VAL A 16 -16.86 -1.38 11.09
CA VAL A 16 -16.38 -2.38 12.04
C VAL A 16 -17.07 -2.15 13.38
N LEU A 17 -17.37 -3.23 14.09
CA LEU A 17 -17.94 -3.12 15.43
C LEU A 17 -16.79 -2.88 16.42
N GLY A 18 -16.66 -1.65 16.88
CA GLY A 18 -15.72 -1.25 17.92
C GLY A 18 -16.29 -1.41 19.33
N VAL A 19 -15.44 -1.18 20.34
CA VAL A 19 -15.83 -1.25 21.76
C VAL A 19 -16.92 -0.24 22.15
N SER A 20 -17.06 0.84 21.37
CA SER A 20 -18.06 1.90 21.61
C SER A 20 -19.23 1.87 20.62
N GLY A 21 -19.31 0.86 19.75
CA GLY A 21 -20.34 0.73 18.71
C GLY A 21 -19.76 0.68 17.29
N ASP A 22 -20.58 0.98 16.29
CA ASP A 22 -20.17 0.98 14.88
C ASP A 22 -19.14 2.08 14.60
N GLU A 23 -17.97 1.69 14.13
CA GLU A 23 -16.90 2.58 13.68
C GLU A 23 -16.73 2.50 12.17
N LEU A 24 -16.55 3.66 11.53
CA LEU A 24 -16.17 3.73 10.12
C LEU A 24 -14.65 3.74 10.02
N VAL A 25 -14.08 2.74 9.37
CA VAL A 25 -12.64 2.64 9.11
C VAL A 25 -12.40 2.76 7.61
N THR A 26 -11.53 3.68 7.22
CA THR A 26 -11.07 3.84 5.84
C THR A 26 -9.69 3.21 5.69
N ASP A 27 -9.66 2.06 5.02
CA ASP A 27 -8.42 1.36 4.69
C ASP A 27 -7.84 1.96 3.40
N THR A 28 -6.57 2.39 3.43
CA THR A 28 -5.83 2.83 2.24
C THR A 28 -4.85 1.74 1.84
N THR A 29 -4.94 1.29 0.58
CA THR A 29 -4.08 0.23 0.05
C THR A 29 -3.38 0.67 -1.23
N LEU A 30 -2.10 0.31 -1.35
CA LEU A 30 -1.30 0.52 -2.55
C LEU A 30 -0.88 -0.83 -3.13
N ARG A 31 -1.14 -1.04 -4.42
CA ARG A 31 -0.65 -2.22 -5.16
C ARG A 31 0.49 -1.81 -6.07
N LEU A 32 1.63 -2.49 -5.98
CA LEU A 32 2.81 -2.22 -6.79
C LEU A 32 3.57 -3.51 -7.15
N PRO A 33 4.46 -3.51 -8.17
CA PRO A 33 5.24 -4.69 -8.54
C PRO A 33 6.06 -5.25 -7.37
N ILE A 34 6.19 -6.59 -7.25
CA ILE A 34 6.93 -7.21 -6.14
C ILE A 34 8.37 -6.70 -6.02
N VAL A 35 9.03 -6.55 -7.17
CA VAL A 35 10.41 -6.08 -7.25
C VAL A 35 10.40 -4.73 -7.93
N ILE A 36 10.82 -3.70 -7.19
CA ILE A 36 11.13 -2.39 -7.76
C ILE A 36 12.62 -2.40 -8.08
N VAL A 37 13.01 -2.16 -9.33
CA VAL A 37 14.43 -2.05 -9.68
C VAL A 37 14.85 -0.59 -9.56
N HIS A 38 15.88 -0.33 -8.76
CA HIS A 38 16.47 1.00 -8.62
C HIS A 38 17.99 0.90 -8.77
N GLU A 39 18.55 1.64 -9.73
CA GLU A 39 20.00 1.60 -10.05
C GLU A 39 20.56 0.20 -10.36
N GLY A 40 19.70 -0.69 -10.90
CA GLY A 40 20.07 -2.07 -11.21
C GLY A 40 19.89 -3.05 -10.05
N GLU A 41 19.59 -2.56 -8.85
CA GLU A 41 19.37 -3.37 -7.66
C GLU A 41 17.88 -3.53 -7.33
N PRO A 42 17.45 -4.73 -6.89
CA PRO A 42 16.08 -4.95 -6.44
C PRO A 42 15.85 -4.28 -5.09
N VAL A 43 14.77 -3.51 -4.99
CA VAL A 43 14.27 -2.87 -3.79
C VAL A 43 12.88 -3.44 -3.50
N ALA A 44 12.69 -3.88 -2.26
CA ALA A 44 11.40 -4.30 -1.74
C ALA A 44 10.92 -3.30 -0.70
N VAL A 45 9.64 -2.95 -0.75
CA VAL A 45 9.02 -2.12 0.29
C VAL A 45 8.72 -2.98 1.51
N GLN A 46 9.05 -2.48 2.70
CA GLN A 46 8.89 -3.15 3.98
C GLN A 46 7.97 -2.36 4.92
N VAL A 47 7.51 -3.02 6.00
CA VAL A 47 6.81 -2.33 7.09
C VAL A 47 7.73 -1.30 7.72
N GLY A 48 7.23 -0.10 7.96
CA GLY A 48 7.99 1.04 8.47
C GLY A 48 8.50 1.99 7.37
N ASP A 49 8.50 1.56 6.11
CA ASP A 49 8.83 2.45 4.99
C ASP A 49 7.77 3.54 4.83
N ARG A 50 8.19 4.64 4.18
CA ARG A 50 7.32 5.77 3.85
C ARG A 50 7.08 5.83 2.35
N VAL A 51 5.84 6.09 1.97
CA VAL A 51 5.43 6.33 0.59
C VAL A 51 4.81 7.72 0.50
N GLU A 52 5.14 8.42 -0.59
CA GLU A 52 4.56 9.72 -0.90
C GLU A 52 3.54 9.52 -2.00
N LEU A 53 2.29 9.90 -1.73
CA LEU A 53 1.19 9.74 -2.67
C LEU A 53 0.85 11.07 -3.33
N PRO A 54 0.45 11.08 -4.60
CA PRO A 54 -0.05 12.27 -5.27
C PRO A 54 -1.52 12.55 -4.90
N GLU A 55 -2.02 13.72 -5.33
CA GLU A 55 -3.45 14.03 -5.31
C GLU A 55 -4.29 12.91 -5.97
N PRO A 56 -5.48 12.57 -5.42
CA PRO A 56 -6.18 13.21 -4.30
C PRO A 56 -5.77 12.71 -2.91
N PHE A 57 -4.72 11.87 -2.81
CA PHE A 57 -4.27 11.25 -1.56
C PHE A 57 -2.98 11.89 -1.03
N ALA A 58 -2.77 13.16 -1.36
CA ALA A 58 -1.51 13.86 -1.17
C ALA A 58 -1.02 13.75 0.28
N GLY A 59 0.25 13.35 0.45
CA GLY A 59 0.86 13.24 1.78
C GLY A 59 1.87 12.12 1.89
N THR A 60 2.45 12.02 3.09
CA THR A 60 3.36 10.93 3.45
C THR A 60 2.60 9.88 4.24
N TRP A 61 2.69 8.64 3.79
CA TRP A 61 2.01 7.49 4.38
C TRP A 61 3.04 6.47 4.85
N GLY A 62 2.78 5.86 5.99
CA GLY A 62 3.59 4.78 6.54
C GLY A 62 3.04 3.43 6.10
N VAL A 63 3.91 2.53 5.70
CA VAL A 63 3.57 1.14 5.41
C VAL A 63 3.42 0.39 6.73
N VAL A 64 2.20 -0.07 7.02
CA VAL A 64 1.89 -0.80 8.27
C VAL A 64 1.74 -2.30 8.06
N GLU A 65 1.51 -2.72 6.82
CA GLU A 65 1.40 -4.13 6.43
C GLU A 65 1.87 -4.30 4.99
N VAL A 66 2.52 -5.43 4.72
CA VAL A 66 2.93 -5.86 3.38
C VAL A 66 2.41 -7.27 3.15
N ALA A 67 1.66 -7.47 2.07
CA ALA A 67 1.23 -8.78 1.61
C ALA A 67 1.70 -9.01 0.17
N VAL A 68 2.23 -10.19 -0.12
CA VAL A 68 2.60 -10.59 -1.48
C VAL A 68 1.46 -11.39 -2.09
N ASN A 69 0.92 -10.92 -3.19
CA ASN A 69 -0.09 -11.65 -3.95
C ASN A 69 0.56 -12.20 -5.21
N HIS A 70 0.79 -13.51 -5.19
CA HIS A 70 1.07 -14.26 -6.40
C HIS A 70 -0.24 -14.46 -7.14
N GLY A 71 -0.25 -14.34 -8.46
CA GLY A 71 -1.46 -14.36 -9.29
C GLY A 71 -2.37 -15.59 -9.13
N ALA A 72 -2.04 -16.60 -8.31
CA ALA A 72 -2.88 -17.77 -8.02
C ALA A 72 -3.44 -18.45 -9.29
N GLY A 73 -2.67 -18.43 -10.39
CA GLY A 73 -3.08 -18.95 -11.71
C GLY A 73 -3.99 -18.03 -12.53
N GLN A 74 -4.33 -16.83 -12.03
CA GLN A 74 -5.04 -15.77 -12.73
C GLN A 74 -4.06 -14.86 -13.50
N SER A 75 -4.55 -14.17 -14.53
CA SER A 75 -3.76 -13.25 -15.36
C SER A 75 -3.34 -11.94 -14.65
N THR A 76 -3.64 -11.78 -13.36
CA THR A 76 -3.18 -10.64 -12.57
C THR A 76 -1.70 -10.80 -12.24
N PRO A 77 -0.84 -9.85 -12.63
CA PRO A 77 0.58 -9.92 -12.33
C PRO A 77 0.82 -9.89 -10.82
N ASP A 78 1.88 -10.59 -10.44
CA ASP A 78 2.44 -10.64 -9.10
C ASP A 78 2.68 -9.22 -8.55
N HIS A 79 2.14 -8.94 -7.36
CA HIS A 79 2.22 -7.60 -6.77
C HIS A 79 2.32 -7.66 -5.24
N GLN A 80 2.95 -6.63 -4.67
CA GLN A 80 2.81 -6.29 -3.26
C GLN A 80 1.54 -5.48 -3.07
N LYS A 81 0.76 -5.84 -2.06
CA LYS A 81 -0.29 -5.02 -1.48
C LYS A 81 0.24 -4.44 -0.18
N LEU A 82 0.36 -3.12 -0.14
CA LEU A 82 0.72 -2.36 1.04
C LEU A 82 -0.55 -1.82 1.71
N THR A 83 -0.68 -2.00 3.01
CA THR A 83 -1.65 -1.25 3.82
C THR A 83 -0.95 -0.01 4.35
N LEU A 84 -1.58 1.15 4.16
CA LEU A 84 -1.01 2.46 4.46
C LEU A 84 -1.79 3.15 5.57
N LYS A 85 -1.07 3.88 6.42
CA LYS A 85 -1.64 4.81 7.39
C LYS A 85 -1.03 6.19 7.21
N GLU A 86 -1.86 7.23 7.25
CA GLU A 86 -1.40 8.61 7.21
C GLU A 86 -0.47 8.88 8.39
N VAL A 87 0.68 9.50 8.12
CA VAL A 87 1.66 9.86 9.14
C VAL A 87 1.59 11.37 9.31
N PRO A 88 1.37 11.87 10.54
CA PRO A 88 1.37 13.31 10.82
C PRO A 88 2.75 13.96 10.59
#